data_AF-A0A970KMP9-F1
#
_entry.id   AF-A0A970KMP9-F1
#
_cell.length_a   1.000
_cell.length_b   1.000
_cell.length_c   1.000
_cell.angle_alpha   90.00
_cell.angle_beta   90.00
_cell.angle_gamma   90.00
#
_symmetry.space_group_name_H-M   'P 1'
#
loop_
_entity.id
_entity.type
_entity.pdbx_description
1 polymer ?
#
loop_
_entity_poly.entity_id
_entity_poly.type
_entity_poly.pdbx_seq_one_letter_code
_entity_poly.pdbx_strand_id
1 'polypeptide(L)'
;MNFLDTSDAYRKLDSFTLARIIELGTHHFCHRFLDLTDDASISTYDRMNQAARSVRTGIIKGSVLAATSPEAELEYTVQAQRSMWELHGEYEEWLMMKQQVPWAAQSDEARAVRAVRLDPVSEREASNAHDSGKYLLRQKARFDQWIESDDDLVAANALLILCQRATRVLERQIEAQEDRLLEAEEKGFSLNYAAPLLD
;
A
#
# COMPACT_ATOMS: atom_id res chain seq x y z
N MET A 1 -5.36 -28.54 -6.94
CA MET A 1 -5.08 -27.16 -6.52
C MET A 1 -6.40 -26.42 -6.57
N ASN A 2 -6.98 -26.06 -5.42
CA ASN A 2 -8.31 -25.43 -5.38
C ASN A 2 -8.19 -23.96 -5.79
N PHE A 3 -8.83 -23.60 -6.91
CA PHE A 3 -8.85 -22.24 -7.47
C PHE A 3 -9.44 -21.17 -6.51
N LEU A 4 -10.10 -21.61 -5.43
CA LEU A 4 -10.71 -20.75 -4.41
C LEU A 4 -9.73 -20.32 -3.30
N ASP A 5 -8.59 -21.00 -3.13
CA ASP A 5 -7.62 -20.70 -2.07
C ASP A 5 -6.68 -19.52 -2.44
N THR A 6 -6.56 -19.23 -3.73
CA THR A 6 -5.69 -18.16 -4.26
C THR A 6 -6.33 -16.77 -4.24
N SER A 7 -7.67 -16.65 -4.19
CA SER A 7 -8.32 -15.33 -4.26
C SER A 7 -8.01 -14.46 -3.05
N ASP A 8 -7.70 -15.08 -1.91
CA ASP A 8 -7.58 -14.41 -0.62
C ASP A 8 -6.13 -14.31 -0.11
N ALA A 9 -5.17 -14.85 -0.87
CA ALA A 9 -3.75 -14.90 -0.52
C ALA A 9 -3.13 -13.52 -0.24
N TYR A 10 -3.64 -12.46 -0.89
CA TYR A 10 -3.19 -11.09 -0.66
C TYR A 10 -3.33 -10.65 0.80
N ARG A 11 -4.27 -11.23 1.57
CA ARG A 11 -4.45 -10.90 2.99
C ARG A 11 -3.27 -11.29 3.86
N LYS A 12 -2.39 -12.18 3.37
CA LYS A 12 -1.16 -12.58 4.05
C LYS A 12 0.01 -11.62 3.80
N LEU A 13 -0.14 -10.67 2.87
CA LEU A 13 0.95 -9.78 2.48
C LEU A 13 1.06 -8.58 3.44
N ASP A 14 2.29 -8.29 3.87
CA ASP A 14 2.61 -7.06 4.60
C ASP A 14 2.37 -5.82 3.72
N SER A 15 2.61 -5.91 2.41
CA SER A 15 2.30 -4.84 1.44
C SER A 15 0.82 -4.50 1.46
N PHE A 16 -0.06 -5.51 1.50
CA PHE A 16 -1.50 -5.31 1.61
C PHE A 16 -1.89 -4.64 2.94
N THR A 17 -1.33 -5.12 4.05
CA THR A 17 -1.62 -4.57 5.39
C THR A 17 -1.20 -3.10 5.48
N LEU A 18 0.01 -2.77 5.04
CA LEU A 18 0.50 -1.38 5.00
C LEU A 18 -0.34 -0.51 4.07
N ALA A 19 -0.65 -0.99 2.85
CA ALA A 19 -1.49 -0.25 1.91
C ALA A 19 -2.87 0.06 2.50
N ARG A 20 -3.47 -0.86 3.25
CA ARG A 20 -4.75 -0.64 3.92
C ARG A 20 -4.67 0.33 5.08
N ILE A 21 -3.60 0.29 5.88
CA ILE A 21 -3.36 1.28 6.95
C ILE A 21 -3.23 2.68 6.34
N ILE A 22 -2.44 2.80 5.26
CA ILE A 22 -2.24 4.04 4.53
C ILE A 22 -3.55 4.53 3.92
N GLU A 23 -4.32 3.68 3.24
CA GLU A 23 -5.61 4.06 2.65
C GLU A 23 -6.61 4.60 3.68
N LEU A 24 -6.73 3.94 4.84
CA LEU A 24 -7.59 4.43 5.93
C LEU A 24 -7.07 5.75 6.51
N GLY A 25 -5.76 5.84 6.76
CA GLY A 25 -5.13 7.06 7.26
C GLY A 25 -5.25 8.24 6.30
N THR A 26 -5.05 8.01 4.99
CA THR A 26 -5.27 8.99 3.92
C THR A 26 -6.71 9.47 3.91
N HIS A 27 -7.68 8.54 3.98
CA HIS A 27 -9.09 8.92 3.98
C HIS A 27 -9.43 9.85 5.17
N HIS A 28 -8.97 9.50 6.37
CA HIS A 28 -9.18 10.33 7.56
C HIS A 28 -8.38 11.65 7.53
N PHE A 29 -7.16 11.63 7.00
CA PHE A 29 -6.33 12.83 6.80
C PHE A 29 -7.06 13.82 5.89
N CYS A 30 -7.48 13.37 4.70
CA CYS A 30 -8.19 14.19 3.74
C CYS A 30 -9.50 14.73 4.33
N HIS A 31 -10.28 13.91 5.04
CA HIS A 31 -11.53 14.36 5.67
C HIS A 31 -11.31 15.40 6.78
N ARG A 32 -10.17 15.37 7.49
CA ARG A 32 -9.89 16.30 8.60
C ARG A 32 -9.27 17.61 8.13
N PHE A 33 -8.40 17.57 7.11
CA PHE A 33 -7.52 18.70 6.80
C PHE A 33 -7.77 19.36 5.45
N LEU A 34 -8.50 18.71 4.53
CA LEU A 34 -8.88 19.35 3.27
C LEU A 34 -10.23 20.04 3.41
N ASP A 35 -10.30 21.28 2.94
CA ASP A 35 -11.55 22.03 2.86
C ASP A 35 -12.29 21.62 1.59
N LEU A 36 -13.35 20.82 1.73
CA LEU A 36 -14.11 20.33 0.59
C LEU A 36 -15.08 21.37 0.00
N THR A 37 -14.89 22.65 0.31
CA THR A 37 -15.62 23.77 -0.31
C THR A 37 -14.86 24.45 -1.45
N ASP A 38 -13.55 24.19 -1.59
CA ASP A 38 -12.73 24.71 -2.68
C ASP A 38 -12.29 23.62 -3.70
N ASP A 39 -12.27 23.98 -4.98
CA ASP A 39 -12.02 23.03 -6.08
C ASP A 39 -10.61 22.41 -6.02
N ALA A 40 -9.61 23.12 -5.50
CA ALA A 40 -8.23 22.65 -5.43
C ALA A 40 -8.07 21.58 -4.34
N SER A 41 -8.71 21.78 -3.19
CA SER A 41 -8.78 20.81 -2.10
C SER A 41 -9.60 19.58 -2.48
N ILE A 42 -10.71 19.73 -3.22
CA ILE A 42 -11.47 18.59 -3.78
C ILE A 42 -10.59 17.78 -4.73
N SER A 43 -9.87 18.46 -5.63
CA SER A 43 -8.95 17.79 -6.55
C SER A 43 -7.85 17.02 -5.81
N THR A 44 -7.32 17.61 -4.72
CA THR A 44 -6.30 16.97 -3.87
C THR A 44 -6.88 15.78 -3.11
N TYR A 45 -8.11 15.91 -2.59
CA TYR A 45 -8.84 14.81 -1.95
C TYR A 45 -8.96 13.62 -2.90
N ASP A 46 -9.38 13.86 -4.14
CA ASP A 46 -9.58 12.82 -5.14
C ASP A 46 -8.26 12.15 -5.53
N ARG A 47 -7.20 12.93 -5.81
CA ARG A 47 -5.87 12.37 -6.14
C ARG A 47 -5.32 11.49 -5.02
N MET A 48 -5.32 11.97 -3.78
CA MET A 48 -4.79 11.21 -2.64
C MET A 48 -5.58 9.91 -2.41
N ASN A 49 -6.92 9.99 -2.38
CA ASN A 49 -7.77 8.82 -2.15
C ASN A 49 -7.71 7.83 -3.32
N GLN A 50 -7.61 8.32 -4.57
CA GLN A 50 -7.46 7.47 -5.74
C GLN A 50 -6.11 6.75 -5.75
N ALA A 51 -5.01 7.47 -5.51
CA ALA A 51 -3.67 6.87 -5.42
C ALA A 51 -3.64 5.75 -4.36
N ALA A 52 -4.15 6.01 -3.15
CA ALA A 52 -4.23 5.01 -2.09
C ALA A 52 -5.05 3.77 -2.47
N ARG A 53 -6.20 3.96 -3.15
CA ARG A 53 -7.04 2.85 -3.66
C ARG A 53 -6.35 2.07 -4.77
N SER A 54 -5.60 2.74 -5.64
CA SER A 54 -4.84 2.12 -6.73
C SER A 54 -3.75 1.20 -6.20
N VAL A 55 -3.03 1.59 -5.14
CA VAL A 55 -2.06 0.72 -4.46
C VAL A 55 -2.71 -0.58 -4.02
N ARG A 56 -3.79 -0.50 -3.22
CA ARG A 56 -4.51 -1.68 -2.74
C ARG A 56 -4.97 -2.58 -3.88
N THR A 57 -5.53 -1.96 -4.92
CA THR A 57 -6.10 -2.70 -6.06
C THR A 57 -5.00 -3.41 -6.84
N GLY A 58 -3.85 -2.78 -7.07
CA GLY A 58 -2.70 -3.40 -7.71
C GLY A 58 -2.20 -4.62 -6.94
N ILE A 59 -2.06 -4.52 -5.62
CA ILE A 59 -1.65 -5.65 -4.77
C ILE A 59 -2.64 -6.82 -4.87
N ILE A 60 -3.95 -6.55 -4.79
CA ILE A 60 -4.98 -7.58 -4.90
C ILE A 60 -4.92 -8.24 -6.28
N LYS A 61 -4.92 -7.46 -7.36
CA LYS A 61 -4.89 -7.97 -8.74
C LYS A 61 -3.65 -8.81 -8.99
N GLY A 62 -2.47 -8.31 -8.58
CA GLY A 62 -1.23 -9.04 -8.72
C GLY A 62 -1.27 -10.38 -8.00
N SER A 63 -1.69 -10.38 -6.73
CA SER A 63 -1.81 -11.62 -5.95
C SER A 63 -2.81 -12.63 -6.54
N VAL A 64 -3.92 -12.18 -7.11
CA VAL A 64 -4.93 -13.08 -7.73
C VAL A 64 -4.37 -13.74 -9.00
N LEU A 65 -3.54 -13.02 -9.76
CA LEU A 65 -2.96 -13.49 -11.02
C LEU A 65 -1.65 -14.26 -10.85
N ALA A 66 -1.06 -14.26 -9.65
CA ALA A 66 0.25 -14.86 -9.37
C ALA A 66 0.43 -16.32 -9.84
N ALA A 67 -0.64 -17.11 -9.79
CA ALA A 67 -0.61 -18.52 -10.21
C ALA A 67 -0.83 -18.72 -11.72
N THR A 68 -1.42 -17.74 -12.42
CA THR A 68 -1.89 -17.89 -13.81
C THR A 68 -1.15 -17.01 -14.81
N SER A 69 -0.67 -15.84 -14.40
CA SER A 69 0.14 -14.93 -15.21
C SER A 69 1.14 -14.19 -14.32
N PRO A 70 2.34 -14.75 -14.14
CA PRO A 70 3.41 -14.11 -13.37
C PRO A 70 3.82 -12.74 -13.94
N GLU A 71 3.72 -12.54 -15.25
CA GLU A 71 3.97 -11.24 -15.90
C GLU A 71 2.94 -10.19 -15.46
N ALA A 72 1.65 -10.54 -15.47
CA ALA A 72 0.61 -9.64 -14.99
C ALA A 72 0.69 -9.41 -13.47
N GLU A 73 1.12 -10.42 -12.69
CA GLU A 73 1.42 -10.25 -11.27
C GLU A 73 2.47 -9.15 -11.06
N LEU A 74 3.59 -9.22 -11.80
CA LEU A 74 4.65 -8.22 -11.75
C LEU A 74 4.13 -6.84 -12.17
N GLU A 75 3.42 -6.75 -13.31
CA GLU A 75 2.88 -5.49 -13.82
C GLU A 75 1.98 -4.78 -12.79
N TYR A 76 1.05 -5.49 -12.17
CA TYR A 76 0.16 -4.91 -11.15
C TYR A 76 0.89 -4.54 -9.86
N THR A 77 1.96 -5.26 -9.51
CA THR A 77 2.80 -4.93 -8.35
C THR A 77 3.62 -3.66 -8.62
N VAL A 78 4.18 -3.51 -9.82
CA VAL A 78 4.84 -2.28 -10.29
C VAL A 78 3.86 -1.11 -10.34
N GLN A 79 2.64 -1.32 -10.83
CA GLN A 79 1.58 -0.30 -10.81
C GLN A 79 1.27 0.14 -9.35
N ALA A 80 1.16 -0.81 -8.42
CA ALA A 80 0.95 -0.47 -7.00
C ALA A 80 2.11 0.35 -6.43
N GLN A 81 3.36 0.03 -6.77
CA GLN A 81 4.53 0.82 -6.36
C GLN A 81 4.49 2.24 -6.94
N ARG A 82 4.15 2.40 -8.22
CA ARG A 82 4.01 3.71 -8.85
C ARG A 82 2.94 4.56 -8.16
N SER A 83 1.77 4.01 -7.87
CA SER A 83 0.73 4.73 -7.13
C SER A 83 1.10 5.03 -5.68
N MET A 84 1.99 4.25 -5.07
CA MET A 84 2.54 4.57 -3.75
C MET A 84 3.45 5.80 -3.81
N TRP A 85 4.26 5.93 -4.86
CA TRP A 85 5.08 7.13 -5.11
C TRP A 85 4.22 8.36 -5.42
N GLU A 86 3.12 8.21 -6.15
CA GLU A 86 2.15 9.29 -6.37
C GLU A 86 1.58 9.80 -5.03
N LEU A 87 1.11 8.88 -4.17
CA LEU A 87 0.60 9.26 -2.86
C LEU A 87 1.68 9.84 -1.94
N HIS A 88 2.91 9.32 -2.00
CA HIS A 88 4.06 9.87 -1.27
C HIS A 88 4.30 11.33 -1.68
N GLY A 89 4.28 11.64 -2.98
CA GLY A 89 4.42 13.00 -3.49
C GLY A 89 3.33 13.96 -3.01
N GLU A 90 2.06 13.52 -2.90
CA GLU A 90 0.99 14.37 -2.37
C GLU A 90 1.23 14.77 -0.89
N TYR A 91 1.80 13.88 -0.07
CA TYR A 91 2.17 14.23 1.31
C TYR A 91 3.39 15.15 1.36
N GLU A 92 4.36 15.01 0.46
CA GLU A 92 5.48 15.95 0.36
C GLU A 92 4.98 17.34 -0.03
N GLU A 93 4.12 17.43 -1.04
CA GLU A 93 3.52 18.69 -1.49
C GLU A 93 2.72 19.35 -0.37
N TRP A 94 1.93 18.59 0.39
CA TRP A 94 1.21 19.11 1.57
C TRP A 94 2.14 19.81 2.57
N LEU A 95 3.28 19.18 2.89
CA LEU A 95 4.28 19.74 3.80
C LEU A 95 4.94 20.99 3.18
N MET A 96 5.29 20.94 1.89
CA MET A 96 5.90 22.06 1.16
C MET A 96 4.99 23.29 1.10
N MET A 97 3.69 23.09 0.82
CA MET A 97 2.68 24.16 0.82
C MET A 97 2.59 24.88 2.17
N LYS A 98 2.95 24.20 3.26
CA LYS A 98 2.99 24.75 4.64
C LYS A 98 4.36 25.24 5.07
N GLN A 99 5.32 25.29 4.15
CA GLN A 99 6.71 25.65 4.41
C GLN A 99 7.37 24.76 5.47
N GLN A 100 6.97 23.48 5.53
CA GLN A 100 7.52 22.48 6.42
C GLN A 100 8.32 21.47 5.64
N VAL A 101 9.43 21.02 6.20
CA VAL A 101 10.23 19.92 5.63
C VAL A 101 9.81 18.58 6.27
N PRO A 102 9.86 17.47 5.52
CA PRO A 102 9.69 16.15 6.11
C PRO A 102 10.64 15.93 7.30
N TRP A 103 10.17 15.19 8.31
CA TRP A 103 10.98 14.86 9.46
C TRP A 103 12.31 14.22 9.06
N ALA A 104 13.39 14.75 9.62
CA ALA A 104 14.70 14.16 9.46
C ALA A 104 14.68 12.70 9.90
N ALA A 105 15.44 11.85 9.21
CA ALA A 105 15.45 10.42 9.50
C ALA A 105 15.80 10.07 10.96
N GLN A 106 16.54 10.95 11.65
CA GLN A 106 16.99 10.76 13.03
C GLN A 106 16.05 11.37 14.09
N SER A 107 14.98 12.07 13.70
CA SER A 107 14.04 12.63 14.68
C SER A 107 13.37 11.52 15.51
N ASP A 108 12.98 11.87 16.74
CA ASP A 108 12.39 10.90 17.67
C ASP A 108 11.08 10.33 17.11
N GLU A 109 10.24 11.18 16.52
CA GLU A 109 8.98 10.81 15.89
C GLU A 109 9.20 9.89 14.69
N ALA A 110 10.13 10.25 13.79
CA ALA A 110 10.39 9.45 12.60
C ALA A 110 10.98 8.07 12.95
N ARG A 111 11.85 8.01 13.98
CA ARG A 111 12.35 6.74 14.50
C ARG A 111 11.25 5.92 15.15
N ALA A 112 10.37 6.55 15.92
CA ALA A 112 9.28 5.85 16.60
C ALA A 112 8.27 5.24 15.62
N VAL A 113 7.83 5.99 14.59
CA VAL A 113 6.95 5.46 13.52
C VAL A 113 7.62 4.28 12.80
N ARG A 114 8.91 4.38 12.47
CA ARG A 114 9.65 3.30 11.78
C ARG A 114 9.86 2.07 12.66
N ALA A 115 9.95 2.26 13.99
CA ALA A 115 10.17 1.17 14.93
C ALA A 115 8.94 0.27 15.09
N VAL A 116 7.73 0.76 14.81
CA VAL A 116 6.50 -0.05 14.88
C VAL A 116 6.50 -1.09 13.77
N ARG A 117 6.63 -2.36 14.15
CA ARG A 117 6.52 -3.52 13.25
C ARG A 117 5.06 -3.97 13.15
N LEU A 118 4.68 -4.58 12.02
CA LEU A 118 3.45 -5.34 11.95
C LEU A 118 3.61 -6.65 12.72
N ASP A 119 2.54 -7.14 13.33
CA ASP A 119 2.53 -8.51 13.84
C ASP A 119 2.41 -9.50 12.67
N PRO A 120 2.96 -10.71 12.77
CA PRO A 120 2.68 -11.75 11.80
C PRO A 120 1.18 -12.03 11.71
N VAL A 121 0.66 -12.12 10.49
CA VAL A 121 -0.72 -12.52 10.22
C VAL A 121 -0.86 -14.04 10.33
N SER A 122 -1.82 -14.51 11.13
CA SER A 122 -2.12 -15.95 11.22
C SER A 122 -3.01 -16.43 10.07
N GLU A 123 -3.00 -17.75 9.81
CA GLU A 123 -3.91 -18.38 8.84
C GLU A 123 -5.39 -18.03 9.09
N ARG A 124 -5.79 -18.01 10.37
CA ARG A 124 -7.15 -17.61 10.76
C ARG A 124 -7.44 -16.16 10.39
N GLU A 125 -6.51 -15.25 10.66
CA GLU A 125 -6.68 -13.83 10.32
C GLU A 125 -6.72 -13.58 8.81
N ALA A 126 -6.03 -14.40 8.03
CA ALA A 126 -6.07 -14.30 6.56
C ALA A 126 -7.29 -15.00 5.93
N SER A 127 -8.03 -15.82 6.68
CA SER A 127 -9.02 -16.75 6.12
C SER A 127 -10.29 -16.11 5.54
N ASN A 128 -10.69 -14.94 6.02
CA ASN A 128 -11.92 -14.28 5.60
C ASN A 128 -11.87 -12.77 5.85
N ALA A 129 -12.80 -12.03 5.26
CA ALA A 129 -12.85 -10.58 5.37
C ALA A 129 -13.04 -10.07 6.81
N HIS A 130 -13.80 -10.78 7.65
CA HIS A 130 -14.08 -10.36 9.03
C HIS A 130 -12.84 -10.46 9.92
N ASP A 131 -12.16 -11.59 9.90
CA ASP A 131 -10.96 -11.80 10.71
C ASP A 131 -9.78 -10.96 10.20
N SER A 132 -9.66 -10.80 8.88
CA SER A 132 -8.66 -9.90 8.27
C SER A 132 -8.92 -8.44 8.61
N GLY A 133 -10.20 -8.03 8.65
CA GLY A 133 -10.60 -6.69 9.10
C GLY A 133 -10.22 -6.41 10.55
N LYS A 134 -10.42 -7.38 11.47
CA LYS A 134 -9.97 -7.24 12.87
C LYS A 134 -8.46 -7.12 12.99
N TYR A 135 -7.72 -7.96 12.27
CA TYR A 135 -6.26 -7.89 12.22
C TYR A 135 -5.81 -6.51 11.72
N LEU A 136 -6.38 -6.04 10.61
CA LEU A 136 -6.07 -4.74 10.04
C LEU A 136 -6.31 -3.59 11.03
N LEU A 137 -7.48 -3.53 11.67
CA LEU A 137 -7.79 -2.47 12.64
C LEU A 137 -6.82 -2.51 13.84
N ARG A 138 -6.46 -3.72 14.31
CA ARG A 138 -5.46 -3.90 15.38
C ARG A 138 -4.08 -3.41 14.96
N GLN A 139 -3.65 -3.69 13.73
CA GLN A 139 -2.36 -3.19 13.23
C GLN A 139 -2.38 -1.67 13.01
N LYS A 140 -3.47 -1.13 12.46
CA LYS A 140 -3.66 0.33 12.28
C LYS A 140 -3.57 1.07 13.61
N ALA A 141 -4.23 0.56 14.66
CA ALA A 141 -4.26 1.17 15.99
C ALA A 141 -2.87 1.46 16.58
N ARG A 142 -1.83 0.72 16.14
CA ARG A 142 -0.44 0.93 16.56
C ARG A 142 0.20 2.20 15.99
N PHE A 143 -0.42 2.78 14.96
CA PHE A 143 0.01 3.99 14.29
C PHE A 143 -0.90 5.19 14.59
N ASP A 144 -2.07 4.96 15.20
CA ASP A 144 -3.11 5.98 15.39
C ASP A 144 -2.60 7.23 16.10
N GLN A 145 -1.70 7.09 17.08
CA GLN A 145 -1.12 8.24 17.77
C GLN A 145 -0.42 9.25 16.84
N TRP A 146 0.00 8.84 15.64
CA TRP A 146 0.57 9.73 14.64
C TRP A 146 -0.39 9.98 13.47
N ILE A 147 -0.95 8.92 12.86
CA ILE A 147 -1.77 9.08 11.65
C ILE A 147 -3.15 9.70 11.93
N GLU A 148 -3.66 9.57 13.17
CA GLU A 148 -4.89 10.21 13.65
C GLU A 148 -4.62 11.44 14.53
N SER A 149 -3.38 11.96 14.51
CA SER A 149 -3.04 13.22 15.22
C SER A 149 -3.88 14.39 14.70
N ASP A 150 -4.34 15.26 15.59
CA ASP A 150 -5.03 16.53 15.23
C ASP A 150 -4.08 17.56 14.60
N ASP A 151 -2.76 17.34 14.73
CA ASP A 151 -1.73 18.06 13.98
C ASP A 151 -1.52 17.40 12.61
N ASP A 152 -1.81 18.16 11.55
CA ASP A 152 -1.73 17.73 10.17
C ASP A 152 -0.29 17.46 9.72
N LEU A 153 0.69 18.17 10.26
CA LEU A 153 2.11 17.94 9.97
C LEU A 153 2.57 16.61 10.57
N VAL A 154 2.12 16.28 11.78
CA VAL A 154 2.39 14.98 12.41
C VAL A 154 1.78 13.85 11.59
N ALA A 155 0.51 13.98 11.20
CA ALA A 155 -0.19 12.97 10.41
C ALA A 155 0.44 12.79 9.02
N ALA A 156 0.72 13.88 8.30
CA ALA A 156 1.36 13.85 6.98
C ALA A 156 2.75 13.21 7.03
N ASN A 157 3.60 13.57 8.01
CA ASN A 157 4.92 12.97 8.15
C ASN A 157 4.86 11.46 8.46
N ALA A 158 3.93 11.04 9.31
CA ALA A 158 3.75 9.63 9.63
C ALA A 158 3.28 8.83 8.41
N LEU A 159 2.30 9.35 7.66
CA LEU A 159 1.80 8.74 6.42
C LEU A 159 2.89 8.70 5.34
N LEU A 160 3.68 9.75 5.20
CA LEU A 160 4.85 9.80 4.31
C LEU A 160 5.86 8.68 4.62
N ILE A 161 6.18 8.48 5.91
CA ILE A 161 7.06 7.39 6.35
C ILE A 161 6.44 6.01 6.07
N LEU A 162 5.13 5.86 6.24
CA LEU A 162 4.43 4.61 5.92
C LEU A 162 4.44 4.34 4.41
N CYS A 163 4.25 5.35 3.56
CA CYS A 163 4.41 5.22 2.12
C CYS A 163 5.81 4.70 1.76
N GLN A 164 6.86 5.31 2.30
CA GLN A 164 8.25 4.86 2.09
C GLN A 164 8.49 3.41 2.56
N ARG A 165 7.83 2.98 3.64
CA ARG A 165 7.92 1.60 4.13
C ARG A 165 7.21 0.64 3.19
N ALA A 166 6.01 0.99 2.72
CA ALA A 166 5.24 0.18 1.79
C ALA A 166 5.95 0.05 0.44
N THR A 167 6.54 1.14 -0.07
CA THR A 167 7.38 1.12 -1.27
C THR A 167 8.51 0.11 -1.14
N ARG A 168 9.25 0.10 -0.02
CA ARG A 168 10.34 -0.88 0.22
C ARG A 168 9.86 -2.33 0.29
N VAL A 169 8.64 -2.57 0.78
CA VAL A 169 8.06 -3.92 0.76
C VAL A 169 7.69 -4.31 -0.67
N LEU A 170 7.12 -3.39 -1.45
CA LEU A 170 6.79 -3.61 -2.86
C LEU A 170 8.04 -3.80 -3.73
N GLU A 171 9.13 -3.06 -3.49
CA GLU A 171 10.42 -3.24 -4.17
C GLU A 171 10.93 -4.69 -4.03
N ARG A 172 10.98 -5.20 -2.79
CA ARG A 172 11.39 -6.60 -2.55
C ARG A 172 10.43 -7.62 -3.18
N GLN A 173 9.15 -7.29 -3.22
CA GLN A 173 8.14 -8.15 -3.83
C GLN A 173 8.34 -8.21 -5.36
N ILE A 174 8.63 -7.06 -5.99
CA ILE A 174 8.97 -6.93 -7.41
C ILE A 174 10.24 -7.71 -7.73
N GLU A 175 11.32 -7.50 -6.97
CA GLU A 175 12.58 -8.24 -7.14
C GLU A 175 12.35 -9.77 -7.10
N ALA A 176 11.58 -10.25 -6.12
CA ALA A 176 11.25 -11.69 -6.01
C ALA A 176 10.34 -12.21 -7.13
N GLN A 177 9.50 -11.35 -7.72
CA GLN A 177 8.66 -11.69 -8.87
C GLN A 177 9.51 -11.77 -10.16
N GLU A 178 10.44 -10.83 -10.34
CA GLU A 178 11.39 -10.80 -11.46
C GLU A 178 12.31 -12.04 -11.43
N ASP A 179 12.90 -12.37 -10.28
CA ASP A 179 13.75 -13.56 -10.12
C ASP A 179 12.99 -14.85 -10.49
N ARG A 180 11.73 -14.98 -10.03
CA ARG A 180 10.88 -16.13 -10.33
C ARG A 180 10.52 -16.24 -11.82
N LEU A 181 10.32 -15.10 -12.49
CA LEU A 181 10.09 -15.06 -13.94
C LEU A 181 11.33 -15.53 -14.70
N LEU A 182 12.50 -14.98 -14.38
CA LEU A 182 13.78 -15.37 -14.99
C LEU A 182 14.04 -16.87 -14.82
N GLU A 183 13.83 -17.41 -13.61
CA GLU A 183 13.98 -18.85 -13.36
C GLU A 183 13.01 -19.71 -14.21
N ALA A 184 11.79 -19.23 -14.48
CA ALA A 184 10.83 -19.96 -15.30
C ALA A 184 11.24 -19.97 -16.78
N GLU A 185 11.73 -18.83 -17.29
CA GLU A 185 12.27 -18.69 -18.64
C GLU A 185 13.50 -19.59 -18.86
N GLU A 186 14.45 -19.59 -17.92
CA GLU A 186 15.66 -20.44 -17.97
C GLU A 186 15.34 -21.93 -17.97
N LYS A 187 14.28 -22.34 -17.26
CA LYS A 187 13.81 -23.74 -17.22
C LYS A 187 12.99 -24.14 -18.45
N GLY A 188 12.85 -23.27 -19.45
CA GLY A 188 12.15 -23.54 -20.71
C GLY A 188 10.63 -23.53 -20.60
N PHE A 189 10.06 -22.97 -19.52
CA PHE A 189 8.64 -22.68 -19.47
C PHE A 189 8.38 -21.42 -20.29
N SER A 190 8.02 -21.60 -21.57
CA SER A 190 7.41 -20.52 -22.34
C SER A 190 6.03 -20.23 -21.74
N LEU A 191 5.91 -19.15 -20.98
CA LEU A 191 4.64 -18.62 -20.45
C LEU A 191 3.85 -17.94 -21.58
N ASN A 192 3.56 -18.69 -22.64
CA ASN A 192 2.60 -18.27 -23.66
C ASN A 192 1.18 -18.59 -23.18
N TYR A 193 0.59 -17.74 -22.34
CA TYR A 193 -0.86 -17.67 -22.21
C TYR A 193 -1.32 -16.22 -22.11
N ALA A 194 -1.61 -15.64 -23.27
CA ALA A 194 -2.44 -14.46 -23.36
C ALA A 194 -3.80 -14.76 -22.71
N ALA A 195 -4.06 -14.15 -21.56
CA ALA A 195 -5.41 -14.10 -21.01
C ALA A 195 -6.29 -13.26 -21.97
N PRO A 196 -7.52 -13.68 -22.29
CA PRO A 196 -8.43 -12.84 -23.06
C PRO A 196 -8.73 -11.59 -22.25
N LEU A 197 -8.50 -10.43 -22.86
CA LEU A 197 -9.02 -9.15 -22.39
C LEU A 197 -10.54 -9.31 -22.22
N LEU A 198 -11.01 -9.18 -20.99
CA LEU A 198 -12.43 -9.03 -20.72
C LEU A 198 -12.77 -7.56 -21.00
N ASP A 199 -13.45 -7.33 -22.12
CA ASP A 199 -14.14 -6.08 -22.47
C ASP A 199 -15.28 -5.77 -21.50
#